data_AF-A0A969IM51-F1
#
_entry.id   AF-A0A969IM51-F1
#
_cell.length_a   1.000
_cell.length_b   1.000
_cell.length_c   1.000
_cell.angle_alpha   90.00
_cell.angle_beta   90.00
_cell.angle_gamma   90.00
#
_symmetry.space_group_name_H-M   'P 1'
#
loop_
_entity.id
_entity.type
_entity.pdbx_description
1 polymer ?
#
loop_
_entity_poly.entity_id
_entity_poly.type
_entity_poly.pdbx_seq_one_letter_code
_entity_poly.pdbx_strand_id
1 'polypeptide(L)'
;SLAEDHFEAHFPGYPVMPACLILEGLAQTGGILVGEANQFKEKVVLAKVPRATFHREMLAGETLVYEAEVVHMRPEGASVSARVLVDGQVTAEADWSIRKASLPFLPGTAKDSGLVPMTGLRPPTGAIAGVELVKPKATRPFFAR
;
A
#
# COMPACT_ATOMS: atom_id res chain seq x y z
N SER A 1 -20.31 -8.39 -6.45
CA SER A 1 -19.30 -7.51 -7.06
C SER A 1 -19.35 -6.19 -6.30
N LEU A 2 -18.39 -5.93 -5.41
CA LEU A 2 -18.22 -4.60 -4.83
C LEU A 2 -17.58 -3.78 -5.94
N ALA A 3 -18.41 -3.12 -6.76
CA ALA A 3 -17.88 -2.07 -7.63
C ALA A 3 -17.12 -1.11 -6.70
N GLU A 4 -15.86 -0.84 -6.99
CA GLU A 4 -15.08 0.08 -6.16
C GLU A 4 -15.70 1.48 -6.29
N ASP A 5 -16.56 1.86 -5.34
CA ASP A 5 -17.37 3.09 -5.31
C ASP A 5 -16.53 4.36 -5.58
N HIS A 6 -15.23 4.30 -5.29
CA HIS A 6 -14.30 5.40 -5.49
C HIS A 6 -14.14 5.80 -6.96
N PHE A 7 -14.22 4.87 -7.92
CA PHE A 7 -14.12 5.23 -9.34
C PHE A 7 -15.40 5.91 -9.88
N GLU A 8 -16.57 5.63 -9.28
CA GLU A 8 -17.80 6.34 -9.64
C GLU A 8 -17.80 7.78 -9.09
N ALA A 9 -17.14 8.01 -7.95
CA ALA A 9 -17.05 9.31 -7.30
C ALA A 9 -15.83 10.15 -7.72
N HIS A 10 -14.78 9.54 -8.28
CA HIS A 10 -13.51 10.20 -8.60
C HIS A 10 -13.02 9.79 -10.00
N PHE A 11 -13.50 10.41 -11.06
CA PHE A 11 -14.58 11.39 -11.14
C PHE A 11 -15.71 10.79 -11.97
N PRO A 12 -16.97 11.26 -11.82
CA PRO A 12 -18.07 10.76 -12.65
C PRO A 12 -17.73 10.88 -14.14
N GLY A 13 -17.76 9.75 -14.86
CA GLY A 13 -17.39 9.67 -16.27
C GLY A 13 -15.87 9.63 -16.54
N TYR A 14 -15.01 9.84 -15.55
CA TYR A 14 -13.55 9.77 -15.67
C TYR A 14 -12.96 8.90 -14.54
N PRO A 15 -12.94 7.56 -14.70
CA PRO A 15 -12.64 6.63 -13.61
C PRO A 15 -11.12 6.58 -13.34
N VAL A 16 -10.63 7.58 -12.59
CA VAL A 16 -9.22 7.74 -12.23
C VAL A 16 -8.99 7.39 -10.77
N MET A 17 -7.99 6.56 -10.50
CA MET A 17 -7.66 6.13 -9.16
C MET A 17 -7.21 7.34 -8.33
N PRO A 18 -7.83 7.61 -7.16
CA PRO A 18 -7.39 8.68 -6.29
C PRO A 18 -5.93 8.52 -5.88
N ALA A 19 -5.13 9.59 -5.99
CA ALA A 19 -3.72 9.61 -5.61
C ALA A 19 -3.50 9.18 -4.14
N CYS A 20 -4.43 9.52 -3.24
CA CYS A 20 -4.38 9.07 -1.85
C CYS A 20 -4.51 7.55 -1.70
N LEU A 21 -5.35 6.88 -2.51
CA LEU A 21 -5.50 5.43 -2.45
C LEU A 21 -4.29 4.70 -3.07
N ILE A 22 -3.64 5.32 -4.07
CA ILE A 22 -2.37 4.82 -4.59
C ILE A 22 -1.29 4.91 -3.50
N LEU A 23 -1.21 6.04 -2.79
CA LEU A 23 -0.30 6.23 -1.67
C LEU A 23 -0.60 5.28 -0.49
N GLU A 24 -1.87 5.03 -0.19
CA GLU A 24 -2.31 4.02 0.77
C GLU A 24 -1.82 2.62 0.38
N GLY A 25 -1.96 2.23 -0.90
CA GLY A 25 -1.47 0.93 -1.39
C GLY A 25 0.05 0.78 -1.24
N LEU A 26 0.80 1.84 -1.56
CA LEU A 26 2.25 1.91 -1.31
C LEU A 26 2.56 1.75 0.19
N ALA A 27 1.91 2.56 1.03
CA ALA A 27 2.12 2.55 2.47
C ALA A 27 1.78 1.19 3.10
N GLN A 28 0.70 0.54 2.68
CA GLN A 28 0.30 -0.79 3.15
C GLN A 28 1.28 -1.87 2.70
N THR A 29 1.77 -1.82 1.45
CA THR A 29 2.79 -2.75 0.95
C THR A 29 4.06 -2.67 1.78
N GLY A 30 4.59 -1.46 2.02
CA GLY A 30 5.73 -1.26 2.90
C GLY A 30 5.44 -1.59 4.37
N GLY A 31 4.23 -1.32 4.84
CA GLY A 31 3.78 -1.65 6.20
C GLY A 31 3.74 -3.16 6.46
N ILE A 32 3.27 -3.95 5.49
CA ILE A 32 3.30 -5.43 5.54
C ILE A 32 4.74 -5.91 5.57
N LEU A 33 5.61 -5.38 4.69
CA LEU A 33 7.03 -5.74 4.64
C LEU A 33 7.73 -5.46 5.98
N VAL A 34 7.49 -4.31 6.61
CA VAL A 34 8.08 -4.00 7.92
C VAL A 34 7.40 -4.75 9.06
N GLY A 35 6.11 -5.04 8.94
CA GLY A 35 5.40 -5.92 9.86
C GLY A 35 6.04 -7.31 9.88
N GLU A 36 6.22 -7.91 8.71
CA GLU A 36 6.87 -9.21 8.50
C GLU A 36 8.30 -9.20 9.07
N ALA A 37 9.06 -8.14 8.78
CA ALA A 37 10.40 -7.91 9.32
C ALA A 37 10.49 -7.97 10.85
N ASN A 38 9.45 -7.49 11.51
CA ASN A 38 9.34 -7.42 12.97
C ASN A 38 8.41 -8.51 13.53
N GLN A 39 8.11 -9.54 12.74
CA GLN A 39 7.26 -10.68 13.11
C GLN A 39 5.86 -10.26 13.59
N PHE A 40 5.35 -9.14 13.07
CA PHE A 40 4.08 -8.52 13.41
C PHE A 40 3.88 -8.30 14.92
N LYS A 41 4.96 -8.19 15.70
CA LYS A 41 4.92 -7.95 17.16
C LYS A 41 4.37 -6.57 17.52
N GLU A 42 4.56 -5.61 16.64
CA GLU A 42 4.18 -4.21 16.83
C GLU A 42 3.25 -3.78 15.71
N LYS A 43 2.36 -2.82 16.00
CA LYS A 43 1.62 -2.15 14.92
C LYS A 43 2.54 -1.15 14.25
N VAL A 44 2.42 -1.01 12.93
CA VAL A 44 3.10 0.03 12.16
C VAL A 44 2.11 1.13 11.80
N VAL A 45 2.54 2.38 11.92
CA VAL A 45 1.73 3.56 11.62
C VAL A 45 2.52 4.46 10.68
N LEU A 46 1.91 4.90 9.59
CA LEU A 46 2.49 5.89 8.68
C LEU A 46 2.76 7.18 9.44
N ALA A 47 4.01 7.64 9.41
CA ALA A 47 4.46 8.78 10.23
C ALA A 47 4.80 10.02 9.41
N LYS A 48 5.46 9.85 8.26
CA LYS A 48 5.85 10.96 7.39
C LYS A 48 5.99 10.50 5.94
N VAL A 49 5.54 11.32 4.99
CA VAL A 49 5.77 11.13 3.55
C VAL A 49 6.52 12.35 3.00
N PRO A 50 7.87 12.37 3.02
CA PRO A 50 8.66 13.48 2.49
C PRO A 50 8.55 13.67 0.97
N ARG A 51 8.32 12.60 0.20
CA ARG A 51 8.18 12.68 -1.25
C ARG A 51 7.12 11.68 -1.73
N ALA A 52 6.22 12.15 -2.58
CA ALA A 52 5.34 11.33 -3.40
C ALA A 52 5.22 11.99 -4.78
N THR A 53 5.46 11.22 -5.84
CA THR A 53 5.40 11.68 -7.22
C THR A 53 4.43 10.78 -7.98
N PHE A 54 3.51 11.37 -8.73
CA PHE A 54 2.59 10.66 -9.62
C PHE A 54 2.91 11.13 -11.05
N HIS A 55 3.49 10.25 -11.87
CA HIS A 55 3.96 10.59 -13.21
C HIS A 55 2.82 10.63 -14.22
N ARG A 56 1.78 9.82 -14.01
CA ARG A 56 0.54 9.84 -14.79
C ARG A 56 -0.64 9.39 -13.93
N GLU A 57 -1.82 9.71 -14.43
CA GLU A 57 -3.08 9.17 -13.91
C GLU A 57 -3.16 7.66 -14.15
N MET A 58 -3.83 6.96 -13.23
CA MET A 58 -4.07 5.52 -13.30
C MET A 58 -5.57 5.28 -13.41
N LEU A 59 -6.00 4.50 -14.38
CA LEU A 59 -7.41 4.36 -14.76
C LEU A 59 -7.96 2.99 -14.34
N ALA A 60 -9.29 2.92 -14.18
CA ALA A 60 -9.97 1.65 -13.91
C ALA A 60 -9.67 0.60 -15.01
N GLY A 61 -9.40 -0.63 -14.58
CA GLY A 61 -9.02 -1.74 -15.47
C GLY A 61 -7.51 -1.87 -15.71
N GLU A 62 -6.69 -0.91 -15.27
CA GLU A 62 -5.24 -1.09 -15.21
C GLU A 62 -4.86 -1.97 -14.00
N THR A 63 -3.81 -2.78 -14.17
CA THR A 63 -3.21 -3.55 -13.07
C THR A 63 -2.06 -2.75 -12.47
N LEU A 64 -2.16 -2.46 -11.17
CA LEU A 64 -1.15 -1.74 -10.41
C LEU A 64 -0.25 -2.74 -9.69
N VAL A 65 1.05 -2.70 -9.96
CA VAL A 65 2.06 -3.49 -9.25
C VAL A 65 2.77 -2.58 -8.27
N TYR A 66 2.59 -2.82 -6.97
CA TYR A 66 3.26 -2.10 -5.91
C TYR A 66 4.55 -2.80 -5.53
N GLU A 67 5.65 -2.08 -5.54
CA GLU A 67 6.95 -2.57 -5.08
C GLU A 67 7.47 -1.67 -3.96
N ALA A 68 7.82 -2.23 -2.80
CA ALA A 68 8.36 -1.48 -1.67
C ALA A 68 9.67 -2.07 -1.17
N GLU A 69 10.60 -1.21 -0.79
CA GLU A 69 11.92 -1.57 -0.26
C GLU A 69 12.16 -0.86 1.08
N VAL A 70 12.62 -1.61 2.08
CA VAL A 70 13.08 -1.02 3.35
C VAL A 70 14.48 -0.43 3.18
N VAL A 71 14.56 0.90 3.17
CA VAL A 71 15.82 1.65 3.05
C VAL A 71 16.58 1.65 4.38
N HIS A 72 15.88 1.87 5.49
CA HIS A 72 16.48 1.81 6.84
C HIS A 72 15.50 1.20 7.84
N MET A 73 15.99 0.27 8.66
CA MET A 73 15.27 -0.28 9.80
C MET A 73 15.85 0.27 11.10
N ARG A 74 14.98 0.73 12.01
CA ARG A 74 15.36 1.28 13.32
C ARG A 74 14.47 0.71 14.44
N PRO A 75 14.90 0.75 15.71
CA PRO A 75 14.07 0.31 16.83
C PRO A 75 12.70 0.98 16.89
N GLU A 76 12.62 2.27 16.54
CA GLU A 76 11.41 3.09 16.61
C GLU A 76 10.55 3.05 15.32
N GLY A 77 11.03 2.47 14.24
CA GLY A 77 10.39 2.61 12.92
C GLY A 77 11.24 2.16 11.74
N ALA A 78 10.82 2.54 10.54
CA ALA A 78 11.58 2.28 9.31
C ALA A 78 11.34 3.40 8.29
N SER A 79 12.28 3.56 7.36
CA SER A 79 12.07 4.32 6.12
C SER A 79 11.95 3.37 4.94
N VAL A 80 11.00 3.65 4.06
CA VAL A 80 10.63 2.82 2.91
C VAL A 80 10.67 3.69 1.66
N SER A 81 11.20 3.15 0.58
CA SER A 81 11.05 3.69 -0.77
C SER A 81 10.21 2.70 -1.57
N ALA A 82 9.28 3.20 -2.37
CA ALA A 82 8.40 2.33 -3.13
C ALA A 82 7.91 2.98 -4.41
N ARG A 83 7.45 2.13 -5.33
CA ARG A 83 6.96 2.52 -6.65
C ARG A 83 5.76 1.69 -7.07
N VAL A 84 4.98 2.26 -7.98
CA VAL A 84 3.86 1.59 -8.64
C VAL A 84 4.18 1.46 -10.11
N LEU A 85 4.04 0.24 -10.64
CA LEU A 85 4.19 -0.05 -12.05
C LEU A 85 2.84 -0.37 -12.69
N VAL A 86 2.66 0.07 -13.93
CA VAL A 86 1.61 -0.42 -14.83
C VAL A 86 2.29 -0.82 -16.12
N ASP A 87 2.03 -2.05 -16.57
CA ASP A 87 2.70 -2.63 -17.75
C ASP A 87 4.24 -2.52 -17.70
N GLY A 88 4.81 -2.66 -16.49
CA GLY A 88 6.25 -2.58 -16.23
C GLY A 88 6.84 -1.16 -16.23
N GLN A 89 6.04 -0.10 -16.38
CA GLN A 89 6.50 1.29 -16.32
C GLN A 89 6.18 1.94 -14.99
N VAL A 90 7.12 2.71 -14.42
CA VAL A 90 6.90 3.45 -13.18
C VAL A 90 5.88 4.57 -13.40
N THR A 91 4.78 4.53 -12.66
CA THR A 91 3.66 5.48 -12.76
C THR A 91 3.49 6.34 -11.51
N ALA A 92 3.91 5.85 -10.35
CA ALA A 92 4.06 6.62 -9.12
C ALA A 92 5.22 6.10 -8.28
N GLU A 93 5.73 6.95 -7.41
CA GLU A 93 6.78 6.62 -6.44
C GLU A 93 6.60 7.43 -5.16
N ALA A 94 7.02 6.89 -4.02
CA ALA A 94 7.03 7.61 -2.77
C ALA A 94 8.14 7.12 -1.83
N ASP A 95 8.66 8.06 -1.05
CA ASP A 95 9.48 7.77 0.12
C ASP A 95 8.68 8.15 1.36
N TRP A 96 8.66 7.27 2.36
CA TRP A 96 8.00 7.52 3.63
C TRP A 96 8.70 6.86 4.80
N SER A 97 8.28 7.24 6.00
CA SER A 97 8.64 6.56 7.23
C SER A 97 7.42 6.11 8.00
N ILE A 98 7.57 4.96 8.64
CA ILE A 98 6.60 4.39 9.57
C ILE A 98 7.20 4.37 10.96
N ARG A 99 6.33 4.52 11.96
CA ARG A 99 6.66 4.34 13.37
C ARG A 99 6.10 3.01 13.84
N LYS A 100 6.86 2.31 14.67
CA LYS A 100 6.38 1.14 15.39
C LYS A 100 5.70 1.63 16.65
N ALA A 101 4.46 1.21 16.84
CA ALA A 101 3.62 1.63 17.94
C ALA A 101 3.19 0.39 18.73
N SER A 102 3.51 0.42 20.03
CA SER A 102 2.83 -0.41 21.02
C SER A 102 1.49 0.26 21.32
N LEU A 103 0.52 0.10 20.42
CA LEU A 103 -0.82 0.57 20.68
C LEU A 103 -1.44 -0.29 21.79
N PRO A 104 -2.02 0.33 22.85
CA PRO A 104 -2.74 -0.44 23.85
C PRO A 104 -3.84 -1.23 23.15
N PHE A 105 -3.98 -2.50 23.54
CA PHE A 105 -5.01 -3.39 23.03
C PHE A 105 -6.38 -2.69 23.18
N LEU A 106 -7.04 -2.38 22.06
CA LEU A 106 -8.41 -1.89 22.07
C LEU A 106 -9.35 -3.10 22.23
N PRO A 107 -10.09 -3.20 23.36
CA PRO A 107 -11.01 -4.30 23.56
C PRO A 107 -12.09 -4.29 22.48
N GLY A 108 -12.24 -5.40 21.75
CA GLY A 108 -13.28 -5.58 20.72
C GLY A 108 -12.79 -5.92 19.31
N THR A 109 -11.48 -6.00 19.06
CA THR A 109 -10.96 -6.43 17.75
C THR A 109 -10.28 -7.79 17.83
N ALA A 110 -10.92 -8.78 17.20
CA ALA A 110 -10.43 -10.11 16.83
C ALA A 110 -9.52 -10.84 17.85
N LYS A 111 -10.14 -11.49 18.84
CA LYS A 111 -9.64 -12.80 19.28
C LYS A 111 -9.92 -13.79 18.13
N ASP A 112 -8.96 -14.65 17.78
CA ASP A 112 -9.01 -15.72 16.75
C ASP A 112 -8.50 -15.43 15.33
N SER A 113 -7.45 -14.63 15.13
CA SER A 113 -6.78 -14.65 13.81
C SER A 113 -5.88 -15.86 13.58
N GLY A 114 -5.51 -16.63 14.62
CA GLY A 114 -4.70 -17.85 14.46
C GLY A 114 -3.35 -17.64 13.75
N LEU A 115 -2.91 -16.39 13.61
CA LEU A 115 -1.69 -16.04 12.89
C LEU A 115 -0.51 -16.45 13.76
N VAL A 116 0.08 -17.59 13.42
CA VAL A 116 1.38 -17.99 13.93
C VAL A 116 2.40 -16.97 13.40
N PRO A 117 3.17 -16.27 14.26
CA PRO A 117 4.23 -15.41 13.78
C PRO A 117 5.20 -16.28 12.98
N MET A 118 5.43 -15.93 11.71
CA MET A 118 6.47 -16.56 10.90
C MET A 118 7.81 -16.23 11.53
N THR A 119 8.33 -17.13 12.36
CA THR A 119 9.62 -16.97 13.03
C THR A 119 10.73 -17.39 12.08
N GLY A 120 11.65 -16.48 11.71
CA GLY A 120 12.90 -16.89 11.06
C GLY A 120 13.52 -15.93 10.03
N LEU A 121 12.81 -14.92 9.56
CA LEU A 121 13.36 -13.95 8.62
C LEU A 121 13.75 -12.65 9.34
N ARG A 122 15.06 -12.39 9.44
CA ARG A 122 15.56 -11.01 9.51
C ARG A 122 15.56 -10.52 8.06
N PRO A 123 14.74 -9.54 7.66
CA PRO A 123 14.94 -8.97 6.36
C PRO A 123 16.25 -8.20 6.40
N PRO A 124 17.15 -8.45 5.45
CA PRO A 124 18.24 -7.53 5.22
C PRO A 124 17.65 -6.19 4.79
N THR A 125 18.35 -5.10 5.12
CA THR A 125 18.20 -3.83 4.39
C THR A 125 18.23 -4.15 2.88
N GLY A 126 17.25 -3.65 2.13
CA GLY A 126 17.10 -3.99 0.71
C GLY A 126 16.14 -5.15 0.39
N ALA A 127 15.35 -5.65 1.35
CA ALA A 127 14.24 -6.56 1.05
C ALA A 127 13.15 -5.84 0.25
N ILE A 128 12.64 -6.48 -0.80
CA ILE A 128 11.60 -5.95 -1.69
C ILE A 128 10.33 -6.79 -1.54
N ALA A 129 9.19 -6.13 -1.30
CA ALA A 129 7.87 -6.76 -1.39
C ALA A 129 7.16 -6.28 -2.66
N GLY A 130 6.59 -7.22 -3.42
CA GLY A 130 5.75 -6.95 -4.59
C GLY A 130 4.30 -7.38 -4.32
N VAL A 131 3.33 -6.50 -4.60
CA VAL A 131 1.90 -6.80 -4.54
C VAL A 131 1.24 -6.38 -5.85
N GLU A 132 0.56 -7.32 -6.49
CA GLU A 132 -0.23 -7.04 -7.70
C GLU A 132 -1.69 -6.78 -7.31
N LEU A 133 -2.22 -5.64 -7.73
CA LEU A 133 -3.61 -5.26 -7.52
C LEU A 133 -4.31 -5.09 -8.86
N VAL A 134 -5.13 -6.08 -9.20
CA VAL A 134 -5.97 -6.06 -10.40
C VAL A 134 -7.24 -5.26 -10.11
N LYS A 135 -7.46 -4.16 -10.83
CA LYS A 135 -8.65 -3.32 -10.66
C LYS A 135 -9.76 -3.75 -11.62
N PRO A 136 -11.02 -3.87 -11.15
CA PRO A 136 -12.14 -4.17 -12.03
C PRO A 136 -12.32 -3.06 -13.08
N LYS A 137 -12.71 -3.43 -14.31
CA LYS A 137 -13.06 -2.46 -15.36
C LYS A 137 -14.28 -1.63 -14.90
N ALA A 138 -14.26 -0.33 -15.17
CA ALA A 138 -15.42 0.52 -14.95
C ALA A 138 -16.63 -0.04 -15.72
N THR A 139 -17.74 -0.26 -15.01
CA THR A 139 -18.91 -1.01 -15.53
C THR A 139 -19.90 -0.16 -16.32
N ARG A 140 -19.61 1.12 -16.58
CA ARG A 140 -20.50 2.02 -17.33
C ARG A 140 -19.75 2.72 -18.49
N PRO A 141 -20.34 2.76 -19.70
CA PRO A 141 -19.72 3.40 -20.85
C PRO A 141 -19.58 4.91 -20.64
N PHE A 142 -18.49 5.47 -21.19
CA PHE A 142 -18.08 6.88 -21.15
C PHE A 142 -19.10 7.86 -21.81
N PHE A 143 -20.22 7.35 -22.32
CA PHE A 143 -21.33 8.12 -22.90
C PHE A 143 -22.65 7.42 -22.59
N ALA A 144 -23.33 7.82 -21.53
CA ALA A 144 -24.76 7.58 -21.37
C ALA A 144 -25.38 8.68 -20.48
N ARG A 145 -25.80 9.74 -21.17
CA ARG A 145 -26.55 10.95 -20.75
C ARG A 145 -25.78 12.08 -20.08
#